data_AF-A0A840ASB9-F1
#
_entry.id   AF-A0A840ASB9-F1
#
_cell.length_a   1.000
_cell.length_b   1.000
_cell.length_c   1.000
_cell.angle_alpha   90.00
_cell.angle_beta   90.00
_cell.angle_gamma   90.00
#
_symmetry.space_group_name_H-M   'P 1'
#
loop_
_entity.id
_entity.type
_entity.pdbx_description
1 polymer ?
#
loop_
_entity_poly.entity_id
_entity_poly.type
_entity_poly.pdbx_seq_one_letter_code
_entity_poly.pdbx_strand_id
1 'polypeptide(L)'
;MNRRELTLAILAAADGKPYTPVQVQKAAFLVTRNIPGIVTEGPAFNFAPYDYGPFDSSVYSEVESLQNQGLATVGQSYGRWRTYAANQAGIEAGAQVLAAIPEAQREYILEVARWVRSLDFATLVKSVYQAYPDMKVNSIFQG
;
A
#
# COMPACT_ATOMS: atom_id res chain seq x y z
N MET A 1 -8.13 13.98 -2.31
CA MET A 1 -8.23 12.61 -1.77
C MET A 1 -7.64 12.53 -0.38
N ASN A 2 -8.23 11.69 0.47
CA ASN A 2 -7.73 11.36 1.81
C ASN A 2 -6.96 10.01 1.82
N ARG A 3 -6.39 9.64 2.97
CA ARG A 3 -5.64 8.37 3.13
C ARG A 3 -6.44 7.13 2.79
N ARG A 4 -7.73 7.09 3.13
CA ARG A 4 -8.61 5.94 2.86
C ARG A 4 -8.81 5.74 1.37
N GLU A 5 -9.08 6.82 0.65
CA GLU A 5 -9.23 6.80 -0.81
C GLU A 5 -7.92 6.36 -1.48
N LEU A 6 -6.78 6.83 -0.97
CA LEU A 6 -5.47 6.36 -1.44
C LEU A 6 -5.28 4.85 -1.18
N THR A 7 -5.59 4.36 0.02
CA THR A 7 -5.53 2.94 0.35
C THR A 7 -6.46 2.12 -0.57
N LEU A 8 -7.66 2.61 -0.83
CA LEU A 8 -8.61 1.98 -1.75
C LEU A 8 -8.06 1.93 -3.18
N ALA A 9 -7.51 3.02 -3.69
CA ALA A 9 -6.88 3.09 -5.00
C ALA A 9 -5.73 2.07 -5.15
N ILE A 10 -4.87 1.95 -4.12
CA ILE A 10 -3.79 0.96 -4.07
C ILE A 10 -4.32 -0.47 -4.09
N LEU A 11 -5.35 -0.76 -3.28
CA LEU A 11 -5.96 -2.09 -3.25
C LEU A 11 -6.64 -2.45 -4.58
N ALA A 12 -7.39 -1.51 -5.15
CA ALA A 12 -8.09 -1.68 -6.43
C ALA A 12 -7.12 -1.83 -7.61
N ALA A 13 -5.96 -1.15 -7.57
CA ALA A 13 -4.91 -1.30 -8.58
C ALA A 13 -4.37 -2.73 -8.71
N ALA A 14 -4.57 -3.59 -7.71
CA ALA A 14 -4.22 -5.00 -7.77
C ALA A 14 -5.31 -5.91 -8.37
N ASP A 15 -6.47 -5.36 -8.73
CA ASP A 15 -7.58 -6.06 -9.37
C ASP A 15 -8.00 -7.33 -8.60
N GLY A 16 -8.34 -7.14 -7.33
CA GLY A 16 -8.79 -8.21 -6.42
C GLY A 16 -7.69 -9.15 -5.91
N LYS A 17 -6.47 -9.03 -6.42
CA LYS A 17 -5.36 -9.87 -5.97
C LYS A 17 -4.81 -9.36 -4.63
N PRO A 18 -4.51 -10.26 -3.68
CA PRO A 18 -4.11 -9.85 -2.33
C PRO A 18 -2.69 -9.28 -2.27
N TYR A 19 -2.52 -8.38 -1.31
CA TYR A 19 -1.25 -7.94 -0.75
C TYR A 19 -0.93 -8.69 0.54
N THR A 20 0.35 -8.96 0.78
CA THR A 20 0.85 -9.29 2.12
C THR A 20 1.00 -8.02 2.98
N PRO A 21 1.20 -8.14 4.30
CA PRO A 21 1.34 -6.97 5.19
C PRO A 21 2.47 -6.03 4.78
N VAL A 22 3.58 -6.59 4.29
CA VAL A 22 4.75 -5.80 3.87
C VAL A 22 4.47 -5.14 2.54
N GLN A 23 3.83 -5.84 1.59
CA GLN A 23 3.52 -5.27 0.28
C GLN A 23 2.58 -4.07 0.36
N VAL A 24 1.51 -4.12 1.18
CA VAL A 24 0.59 -2.98 1.31
C VAL A 24 1.26 -1.77 1.99
N GLN A 25 2.14 -2.00 2.98
CA GLN A 25 2.95 -0.95 3.60
C GLN A 25 3.89 -0.30 2.59
N LYS A 26 4.60 -1.11 1.78
CA LYS A 26 5.53 -0.58 0.77
C LYS A 26 4.81 0.14 -0.36
N ALA A 27 3.64 -0.35 -0.78
CA ALA A 27 2.83 0.34 -1.78
C ALA A 27 2.43 1.75 -1.32
N ALA A 28 1.85 1.85 -0.12
CA ALA A 28 1.45 3.14 0.44
C ALA A 28 2.64 4.09 0.66
N PHE A 29 3.77 3.57 1.14
CA PHE A 29 4.99 4.35 1.28
C PHE A 29 5.49 4.88 -0.07
N LEU A 30 5.64 4.02 -1.08
CA LEU A 30 6.17 4.41 -2.38
C LEU A 30 5.29 5.46 -3.06
N VAL A 31 3.96 5.29 -3.00
CA VAL A 31 3.04 6.25 -3.58
C VAL A 31 3.14 7.61 -2.87
N THR A 32 3.10 7.63 -1.54
CA THR A 32 3.15 8.89 -0.78
C THR A 32 4.51 9.58 -0.86
N ARG A 33 5.61 8.81 -0.93
CA ARG A 33 6.98 9.35 -1.02
C ARG A 33 7.29 9.94 -2.39
N ASN A 34 6.79 9.32 -3.47
CA ASN A 34 7.13 9.72 -4.84
C ASN A 34 6.05 10.58 -5.52
N ILE A 35 4.86 10.69 -4.92
CA ILE A 35 3.82 11.65 -5.32
C ILE A 35 3.52 12.57 -4.14
N PRO A 36 4.39 13.55 -3.85
CA PRO A 36 4.17 14.48 -2.75
C PRO A 36 2.86 15.24 -2.96
N GLY A 37 2.06 15.35 -1.89
CA GLY A 37 0.76 16.01 -1.93
C GLY A 37 -0.37 15.17 -2.54
N ILE A 38 -0.18 13.87 -2.80
CA ILE A 38 -1.28 13.01 -3.27
C ILE A 38 -2.43 12.93 -2.26
N VAL A 39 -2.12 12.92 -0.96
CA VAL A 39 -3.12 13.08 0.10
C VAL A 39 -3.30 14.57 0.34
N THR A 40 -4.45 15.10 -0.08
CA THR A 40 -4.79 16.54 0.01
C THR A 40 -5.75 16.85 1.15
N GLU A 41 -6.38 15.83 1.74
CA GLU A 41 -7.42 15.96 2.75
C GLU A 41 -7.10 15.14 3.99
N GLY A 42 -7.21 15.77 5.17
CA GLY A 42 -6.94 15.12 6.45
C GLY A 42 -5.45 14.87 6.71
N PRO A 43 -5.12 14.03 7.71
CA PRO A 43 -3.74 13.72 8.04
C PRO A 43 -3.09 12.89 6.92
N ALA A 44 -1.83 13.18 6.59
CA ALA A 44 -1.02 12.32 5.74
C ALA A 44 -0.57 11.05 6.47
N PHE A 45 -0.07 10.07 5.72
CA PHE A 45 0.68 8.96 6.32
C PHE A 45 2.02 9.47 6.88
N ASN A 46 2.44 8.94 8.02
CA ASN A 46 3.66 9.27 8.72
C ASN A 46 4.55 8.03 8.85
N PHE A 47 5.17 7.65 7.73
CA PHE A 47 6.06 6.49 7.67
C PHE A 47 7.35 6.72 8.47
N ALA A 48 7.68 5.77 9.34
CA ALA A 48 8.93 5.74 10.08
C ALA A 48 9.73 4.45 9.77
N PRO A 49 11.07 4.47 9.92
CA PRO A 49 11.89 3.27 9.83
C PRO A 49 11.51 2.27 10.94
N TYR A 50 11.22 1.03 10.56
CA TYR A 50 10.83 -0.07 11.45
C TYR A 50 11.45 -1.39 10.97
N ASP A 51 11.31 -2.48 11.72
CA ASP A 51 11.91 -3.82 11.51
C ASP A 51 12.26 -4.22 10.06
N TYR A 52 11.35 -3.95 9.11
CA TYR A 52 11.46 -4.28 7.68
C TYR A 52 11.26 -3.06 6.75
N GLY A 53 11.60 -1.87 7.24
CA GLY A 53 11.63 -0.60 6.53
C GLY A 53 10.46 0.32 6.86
N PRO A 54 10.00 1.15 5.91
CA PRO A 54 8.98 2.15 6.19
C PRO A 54 7.70 1.48 6.70
N PHE A 55 7.17 2.01 7.79
CA PHE A 55 5.97 1.51 8.45
C PHE A 55 5.10 2.67 8.95
N ASP A 56 3.79 2.55 8.73
CA ASP A 56 2.77 3.35 9.38
C ASP A 56 1.56 2.46 9.69
N SER A 57 1.23 2.32 10.97
CA SER A 57 0.08 1.50 11.43
C SER A 57 -1.26 1.94 10.84
N SER A 58 -1.40 3.22 10.49
CA SER A 58 -2.64 3.76 9.94
C SER A 58 -2.99 3.18 8.57
N VAL A 59 -2.01 2.64 7.81
CA VAL A 59 -2.29 1.88 6.58
C VAL A 59 -3.24 0.73 6.87
N TYR A 60 -3.00 -0.03 7.95
CA TYR A 60 -3.88 -1.13 8.32
C TYR A 60 -5.22 -0.64 8.85
N SER A 61 -5.24 0.45 9.62
CA SER A 61 -6.48 1.06 10.08
C SER A 61 -7.37 1.50 8.91
N GLU A 62 -6.81 2.05 7.83
CA GLU A 62 -7.59 2.40 6.64
C GLU A 62 -8.09 1.15 5.90
N VAL A 63 -7.32 0.06 5.81
CA VAL A 63 -7.81 -1.19 5.23
C VAL A 63 -8.94 -1.81 6.05
N GLU A 64 -8.83 -1.82 7.38
CA GLU A 64 -9.89 -2.28 8.28
C GLU A 64 -11.15 -1.39 8.16
N SER A 65 -10.98 -0.07 8.02
CA SER A 65 -12.08 0.84 7.73
C SER A 65 -12.75 0.53 6.38
N LEU A 66 -11.99 0.21 5.34
CA LEU A 66 -12.51 -0.18 4.03
C LEU A 66 -13.23 -1.53 4.09
N GLN A 67 -12.73 -2.48 4.89
CA GLN A 67 -13.42 -3.74 5.14
C GLN A 67 -14.77 -3.52 5.81
N ASN A 68 -14.82 -2.66 6.83
CA ASN A 68 -16.07 -2.31 7.53
C ASN A 68 -17.09 -1.63 6.61
N GLN A 69 -16.62 -0.96 5.54
CA GLN A 69 -17.45 -0.35 4.50
C GLN A 69 -17.83 -1.32 3.38
N GLY A 70 -17.40 -2.59 3.45
CA GLY A 70 -17.67 -3.57 2.40
C GLY A 70 -16.88 -3.34 1.12
N LEU A 71 -15.74 -2.63 1.17
CA LEU A 71 -14.87 -2.33 0.01
C LEU A 71 -13.58 -3.15 0.00
N ALA A 72 -13.21 -3.78 1.12
CA ALA A 72 -12.01 -4.61 1.21
C ALA A 72 -12.28 -5.94 1.89
N THR A 73 -11.40 -6.90 1.62
CA THR A 73 -11.37 -8.19 2.30
C THR A 73 -10.04 -8.33 3.02
N VAL A 74 -10.10 -8.60 4.32
CA VAL A 74 -8.94 -9.04 5.11
C VAL A 74 -9.05 -10.55 5.28
N GLY A 75 -8.19 -11.28 4.56
CA GLY A 75 -8.15 -12.74 4.57
C GLY A 75 -7.01 -13.30 5.41
N GLN A 76 -6.89 -14.62 5.43
CA GLN A 76 -5.72 -15.34 5.91
C GLN A 76 -5.12 -16.15 4.77
N SER A 77 -3.80 -16.10 4.61
CA SER A 77 -3.05 -17.04 3.76
C SER A 77 -2.61 -18.26 4.55
N TYR A 78 -2.23 -19.34 3.85
CA TYR A 78 -1.61 -20.52 4.43
C TYR A 78 -0.42 -20.09 5.31
N GLY A 79 -0.53 -20.30 6.63
CA GLY A 79 0.52 -19.92 7.59
C GLY A 79 0.24 -18.70 8.47
N ARG A 80 -1.03 -18.32 8.68
CA ARG A 80 -1.51 -17.27 9.63
C ARG A 80 -1.30 -15.81 9.21
N TRP A 81 -0.70 -15.55 8.06
CA TRP A 81 -0.49 -14.17 7.62
C TRP A 81 -1.77 -13.55 7.07
N ARG A 82 -2.10 -12.33 7.52
CA ARG A 82 -3.20 -11.56 6.96
C ARG A 82 -2.91 -11.21 5.51
N THR A 83 -3.95 -11.25 4.67
CA THR A 83 -3.93 -10.75 3.29
C THR A 83 -4.93 -9.62 3.13
N TYR A 84 -4.62 -8.67 2.25
CA TYR A 84 -5.43 -7.46 2.06
C TYR A 84 -5.75 -7.30 0.58
N ALA A 85 -7.03 -7.22 0.23
CA ALA A 85 -7.47 -7.04 -1.16
C ALA A 85 -8.69 -6.12 -1.22
N ALA A 86 -8.87 -5.41 -2.33
CA ALA A 86 -10.19 -4.87 -2.67
C ALA A 86 -11.11 -6.03 -3.07
N ASN A 87 -12.38 -5.98 -2.65
CA ASN A 87 -13.40 -6.86 -3.21
C ASN A 87 -14.01 -6.21 -4.48
N GLN A 88 -15.03 -6.82 -5.08
CA GLN A 88 -15.63 -6.29 -6.32
C GLN A 88 -16.09 -4.83 -6.18
N ALA A 89 -16.81 -4.50 -5.09
CA ALA A 89 -17.25 -3.13 -4.82
C ALA A 89 -16.07 -2.16 -4.60
N GLY A 90 -15.01 -2.63 -3.94
CA GLY A 90 -13.78 -1.86 -3.76
C GLY A 90 -13.01 -1.62 -5.05
N ILE A 91 -12.99 -2.58 -5.98
CA ILE A 91 -12.35 -2.43 -7.29
C ILE A 91 -13.07 -1.33 -8.07
N GLU A 92 -14.40 -1.37 -8.10
CA GLU A 92 -15.23 -0.37 -8.79
C GLU A 92 -15.07 1.03 -8.17
N ALA A 93 -15.16 1.14 -6.85
CA ALA A 93 -14.98 2.41 -6.14
C ALA A 93 -13.54 2.94 -6.29
N GLY A 94 -12.54 2.07 -6.18
CA GLY A 94 -11.14 2.46 -6.37
C GLY A 94 -10.81 2.86 -7.81
N ALA A 95 -11.47 2.26 -8.81
CA ALA A 95 -11.35 2.69 -10.20
C ALA A 95 -11.87 4.12 -10.40
N GLN A 96 -12.93 4.52 -9.69
CA GLN A 96 -13.41 5.91 -9.71
C GLN A 96 -12.39 6.87 -9.08
N VAL A 97 -11.78 6.49 -7.95
CA VAL A 97 -10.70 7.27 -7.32
C VAL A 97 -9.51 7.42 -8.26
N LEU A 98 -9.09 6.33 -8.91
CA LEU A 98 -8.00 6.34 -9.90
C LEU A 98 -8.33 7.17 -11.14
N ALA A 99 -9.59 7.19 -11.57
CA ALA A 99 -10.03 8.02 -12.70
C ALA A 99 -10.08 9.51 -12.37
N ALA A 100 -10.21 9.87 -11.09
CA ALA A 100 -10.31 11.26 -10.63
C ALA A 100 -8.95 11.96 -10.46
N ILE A 101 -7.83 11.24 -10.60
CA ILE A 101 -6.48 11.81 -10.47
C ILE A 101 -5.76 11.94 -11.82
N PRO A 102 -4.73 12.80 -11.90
CA PRO A 102 -3.90 12.91 -13.09
C PRO A 102 -3.36 11.56 -13.56
N GLU A 103 -3.33 11.36 -14.88
CA GLU A 103 -2.95 10.10 -15.51
C GLU A 103 -1.60 9.57 -15.04
N ALA A 104 -0.57 10.43 -14.97
CA ALA A 104 0.75 10.04 -14.49
C ALA A 104 0.74 9.49 -13.05
N GLN A 105 -0.11 10.05 -12.17
CA GLN A 105 -0.25 9.57 -10.79
C GLN A 105 -0.97 8.21 -10.75
N ARG A 106 -2.03 8.06 -11.55
CA ARG A 106 -2.75 6.80 -11.72
C ARG A 106 -1.81 5.69 -12.22
N GLU A 107 -1.04 5.97 -13.27
CA GLU A 107 -0.07 5.02 -13.84
C GLU A 107 0.98 4.59 -12.80
N TYR A 108 1.50 5.53 -12.03
CA TYR A 108 2.45 5.24 -10.98
C TYR A 108 1.87 4.33 -9.88
N ILE A 109 0.61 4.56 -9.45
CA ILE A 109 -0.06 3.68 -8.48
C ILE A 109 -0.20 2.26 -9.04
N LEU A 110 -0.62 2.13 -10.32
CA LEU A 110 -0.75 0.83 -11.00
C LEU A 110 0.61 0.11 -11.12
N GLU A 111 1.67 0.84 -11.41
CA GLU A 111 3.02 0.31 -11.49
C GLU A 111 3.52 -0.16 -10.12
N VAL A 112 3.36 0.65 -9.07
CA VAL A 112 3.72 0.28 -7.70
C VAL A 112 2.97 -0.97 -7.26
N ALA A 113 1.65 -1.02 -7.49
CA ALA A 113 0.82 -2.19 -7.17
C ALA A 113 1.33 -3.47 -7.84
N ARG A 114 1.69 -3.38 -9.12
CA ARG A 114 2.26 -4.50 -9.89
C ARG A 114 3.63 -4.90 -9.35
N TRP A 115 4.52 -3.93 -9.13
CA TRP A 115 5.89 -4.14 -8.73
C TRP A 115 6.00 -4.78 -7.35
N VAL A 116 5.37 -4.20 -6.31
CA VAL A 116 5.47 -4.76 -4.94
C VAL A 116 4.93 -6.19 -4.87
N ARG A 117 3.91 -6.51 -5.69
CA ARG A 117 3.28 -7.84 -5.72
C ARG A 117 4.06 -8.86 -6.52
N SER A 118 4.94 -8.43 -7.43
CA SER A 118 5.84 -9.32 -8.17
C SER A 118 7.06 -9.77 -7.38
N LEU A 119 7.37 -9.09 -6.27
CA LEU A 119 8.55 -9.37 -5.46
C LEU A 119 8.21 -10.24 -4.25
N ASP A 120 9.13 -11.14 -3.91
CA ASP A 120 9.12 -11.80 -2.61
C ASP A 120 9.51 -10.82 -1.49
N PHE A 121 9.33 -11.28 -0.24
CA PHE A 121 9.58 -10.45 0.94
C PHE A 121 11.00 -9.89 0.99
N ALA A 122 12.01 -10.74 0.81
CA ALA A 122 13.42 -10.35 0.95
C ALA A 122 13.81 -9.33 -0.13
N THR A 123 13.42 -9.60 -1.37
CA THR A 123 13.71 -8.75 -2.53
C THR A 123 13.01 -7.40 -2.40
N LEU A 124 11.75 -7.38 -1.97
CA LEU A 124 11.00 -6.15 -1.74
C LEU A 124 11.66 -5.28 -0.65
N VAL A 125 11.99 -5.85 0.50
CA VAL A 125 12.62 -5.12 1.61
C VAL A 125 13.98 -4.56 1.18
N LYS A 126 14.82 -5.38 0.55
CA LYS A 126 16.13 -4.96 0.05
C LYS A 126 16.03 -3.84 -0.97
N SER A 127 15.09 -3.93 -1.90
CA SER A 127 14.89 -2.92 -2.94
C SER A 127 14.47 -1.58 -2.34
N VAL A 128 13.58 -1.60 -1.34
CA VAL A 128 13.18 -0.38 -0.62
C VAL A 128 14.36 0.24 0.15
N TYR A 129 15.23 -0.56 0.77
CA TYR A 129 16.42 -0.02 1.44
C TYR A 129 17.45 0.57 0.49
N GLN A 130 17.62 -0.01 -0.69
CA GLN A 130 18.53 0.53 -1.70
C GLN A 130 18.05 1.89 -2.21
N ALA A 131 16.74 2.06 -2.42
CA ALA A 131 16.16 3.31 -2.88
C ALA A 131 15.98 4.35 -1.76
N TYR A 132 15.74 3.92 -0.52
CA TYR A 132 15.47 4.77 0.64
C TYR A 132 16.31 4.31 1.85
N PRO A 133 17.61 4.62 1.87
CA PRO A 133 18.52 4.16 2.93
C PRO A 133 18.14 4.69 4.32
N ASP A 134 17.48 5.85 4.41
CA ASP A 134 16.93 6.42 5.64
C ASP A 134 15.93 5.48 6.33
N MET A 135 15.25 4.62 5.55
CA MET A 135 14.30 3.65 6.09
C MET A 135 14.95 2.37 6.64
N LYS A 136 16.27 2.19 6.51
CA LYS A 136 16.99 1.01 7.00
C LYS A 136 17.42 1.11 8.47
N VAL A 137 17.43 2.30 9.06
CA VAL A 137 18.14 2.60 10.33
C VAL A 137 17.76 1.67 11.50
N ASN A 138 16.50 1.23 11.57
CA ASN A 138 15.99 0.35 12.64
C ASN A 138 15.74 -1.10 12.18
N SER A 139 16.31 -1.49 11.03
CA SER A 139 16.03 -2.78 10.40
C SER A 139 16.63 -3.95 11.18
N ILE A 140 15.81 -4.97 11.46
CA ILE A 140 16.27 -6.27 11.96
C ILE A 140 16.56 -7.27 10.82
N PHE A 141 16.24 -6.90 9.58
CA PHE A 141 16.52 -7.70 8.39
C PHE A 141 18.03 -7.81 8.13
N GLN A 142 18.54 -9.04 8.01
CA GLN A 142 19.96 -9.34 7.76
C GLN A 142 20.26 -9.87 6.34
N GLY A 143 19.27 -9.86 5.44
CA GLY A 143 19.41 -10.35 4.06
C GLY A 143 19.79 -9.30 3.02
#